data_AF-Q9D9N2-F1
#
_entry.id   AF-Q9D9N2-F1
#
_cell.length_a   1.000
_cell.length_b   1.000
_cell.length_c   1.000
_cell.angle_alpha   90.00
_cell.angle_beta   90.00
_cell.angle_gamma   90.00
#
_symmetry.space_group_name_H-M   'P 1'
#
loop_
_entity.id
_entity.type
_entity.pdbx_description
1 polymer ?
#
loop_
_entity_poly.entity_id
_entity_poly.type
_entity_poly.pdbx_seq_one_letter_code
_entity_poly.pdbx_strand_id
1 'polypeptide(L)'
;MPLKKCHGQMGGFALTTVAWLLCCISTGLPQWQVWHYEDPVVLKPTVALVGMWRACVFHTDRNSSNTRVCYQYNYDGSIPLYIRGNQHLLLVSSFLGLFGKITTIIALSNVHMGRVRRNATCNPFRLSGILNIIASSFLYLAVLFNYIAIMSKWGIAFPPSFNLPFQPDTRKMGSAMALAIIAAVFFLLSGTICLSSNLNIDKTPRSKM
;
A
#
# COMPACT_ATOMS: atom_id res chain seq x y z
N MET A 1 25.60 -5.00 -24.76
CA MET A 1 25.28 -4.77 -23.32
C MET A 1 24.24 -3.69 -22.98
N PRO A 2 23.90 -2.66 -23.79
CA PRO A 2 22.92 -1.64 -23.38
C PRO A 2 21.47 -2.13 -23.32
N LEU A 3 21.08 -3.12 -24.14
CA LEU A 3 19.73 -3.70 -24.14
C LEU A 3 19.31 -4.29 -22.79
N LYS A 4 20.20 -5.05 -22.13
CA LYS A 4 19.89 -5.71 -20.84
C LYS A 4 19.62 -4.69 -19.73
N LYS A 5 20.30 -3.54 -19.75
CA LYS A 5 20.07 -2.42 -18.83
C LYS A 5 18.74 -1.72 -19.10
N CYS A 6 18.40 -1.50 -20.37
CA CYS A 6 17.13 -0.91 -20.77
C CYS A 6 15.94 -1.81 -20.36
N HIS A 7 16.06 -3.13 -20.54
CA HIS A 7 15.05 -4.11 -20.09
C HIS A 7 14.88 -4.10 -18.57
N GLY A 8 15.97 -4.03 -17.80
CA GLY A 8 15.90 -3.93 -16.34
C GLY A 8 15.18 -2.66 -15.88
N GLN A 9 15.53 -1.51 -16.46
CA GLN A 9 14.87 -0.22 -16.13
C GLN A 9 13.38 -0.22 -16.49
N MET A 10 13.01 -0.78 -17.65
CA MET A 10 11.61 -0.92 -18.06
C MET A 10 10.84 -1.85 -17.12
N GLY A 11 11.46 -2.97 -16.72
CA GLY A 11 10.89 -3.90 -15.73
C GLY A 11 10.70 -3.24 -14.36
N GLY A 12 11.68 -2.45 -13.91
CA GLY A 12 11.57 -1.65 -12.69
C GLY A 12 10.39 -0.69 -12.73
N PHE A 13 10.21 0.03 -13.84
CA PHE A 13 9.08 0.96 -14.05
C PHE A 13 7.72 0.25 -14.05
N ALA A 14 7.62 -0.90 -14.73
CA ALA A 14 6.41 -1.71 -14.75
C ALA A 14 6.04 -2.17 -13.33
N LEU A 15 7.01 -2.69 -12.57
CA LEU A 15 6.81 -3.10 -11.18
C LEU A 15 6.40 -1.92 -10.28
N THR A 16 7.02 -0.74 -10.41
CA THR A 16 6.59 0.45 -9.65
C THR A 16 5.13 0.80 -9.95
N THR A 17 4.74 0.75 -11.22
CA THR A 17 3.40 1.13 -11.66
C THR A 17 2.35 0.18 -11.10
N VAL A 18 2.59 -1.13 -11.20
CA VAL A 18 1.67 -2.14 -10.63
C VAL A 18 1.64 -2.04 -9.11
N ALA A 19 2.78 -1.89 -8.44
CA ALA A 19 2.87 -1.73 -6.99
C ALA A 19 2.05 -0.52 -6.50
N TRP A 20 2.19 0.62 -7.17
CA TRP A 20 1.46 1.84 -6.83
C TRP A 20 -0.05 1.68 -7.02
N LEU A 21 -0.50 1.07 -8.12
CA LEU A 21 -1.92 0.77 -8.34
C LEU A 21 -2.47 -0.15 -7.24
N LEU A 22 -1.77 -1.23 -6.91
CA LEU A 22 -2.15 -2.15 -5.84
C LEU A 22 -2.18 -1.46 -4.46
N CYS A 23 -1.23 -0.55 -4.19
CA CYS A 23 -1.20 0.26 -2.98
C CYS A 23 -2.44 1.17 -2.89
N CYS A 24 -2.81 1.85 -3.97
CA CYS A 24 -4.01 2.69 -4.03
C CYS A 24 -5.30 1.87 -3.84
N ILE A 25 -5.41 0.72 -4.52
CA ILE A 25 -6.57 -0.19 -4.40
C ILE A 25 -6.68 -0.71 -2.97
N SER A 26 -5.59 -1.22 -2.40
CA SER A 26 -5.54 -1.71 -1.02
C SER A 26 -5.97 -0.62 -0.03
N THR A 27 -5.47 0.60 -0.21
CA THR A 27 -5.82 1.74 0.65
C THR A 27 -7.32 2.04 0.63
N GLY A 28 -7.98 1.99 -0.54
CA GLY A 28 -9.41 2.29 -0.69
C GLY A 28 -10.38 1.15 -0.33
N LEU A 29 -9.88 -0.08 -0.22
CA LEU A 29 -10.72 -1.24 0.11
C LEU A 29 -11.05 -1.30 1.61
N PRO A 30 -12.30 -1.61 1.99
CA PRO A 30 -12.68 -1.78 3.40
C PRO A 30 -12.24 -3.12 3.99
N GLN A 31 -11.57 -3.97 3.21
CA GLN A 31 -11.24 -5.36 3.60
C GLN A 31 -9.81 -5.46 4.13
N TRP A 32 -9.42 -4.58 5.05
CA TRP A 32 -8.15 -4.77 5.77
C TRP A 32 -8.30 -5.84 6.85
N GLN A 33 -9.42 -5.79 7.57
CA GLN A 33 -9.80 -6.80 8.54
C GLN A 33 -11.23 -7.26 8.27
N VAL A 34 -11.46 -8.56 8.44
CA VAL A 34 -12.78 -9.17 8.39
C VAL A 34 -13.14 -9.60 9.80
N TRP A 35 -14.22 -9.03 10.33
CA TRP A 35 -14.72 -9.26 11.66
C TRP A 35 -15.95 -10.15 11.54
N HIS A 36 -15.99 -11.24 12.31
CA HIS A 36 -17.21 -12.00 12.53
C HIS A 36 -17.62 -11.81 13.99
N TYR A 37 -18.88 -11.48 14.19
CA TYR A 37 -19.46 -11.32 15.51
C TYR A 37 -20.94 -11.65 15.46
N GLU A 38 -21.52 -12.01 16.60
CA GLU A 38 -22.96 -12.14 16.74
C GLU A 38 -23.60 -10.79 17.07
N ASP A 39 -24.57 -10.35 16.25
CA ASP A 39 -25.29 -9.10 16.51
C ASP A 39 -26.11 -9.25 17.80
N PRO A 40 -25.91 -8.40 18.82
CA PRO A 40 -26.59 -8.56 20.10
C PRO A 40 -28.10 -8.29 20.05
N VAL A 41 -28.58 -7.59 19.01
CA VAL A 41 -30.00 -7.27 18.83
C VAL A 41 -30.69 -8.35 18.00
N VAL A 42 -30.05 -8.78 16.91
CA VAL A 42 -30.65 -9.72 15.96
C VAL A 42 -30.30 -11.19 16.29
N LEU A 43 -29.31 -11.43 17.15
CA LEU A 43 -28.77 -12.75 17.52
C LEU A 43 -28.42 -13.57 16.27
N LYS A 44 -27.77 -12.91 15.31
CA LYS A 44 -27.36 -13.51 14.04
C LYS A 44 -25.87 -13.30 13.79
N PRO A 45 -25.17 -14.31 13.23
CA PRO A 45 -23.80 -14.16 12.76
C PRO A 45 -23.71 -13.06 11.71
N THR A 46 -22.95 -12.02 12.02
CA THR A 46 -22.80 -10.83 11.20
C THR A 46 -21.34 -10.65 10.83
N VAL A 47 -21.10 -10.08 9.64
CA VAL A 47 -19.76 -9.79 9.15
C VAL A 47 -19.59 -8.30 8.99
N ALA A 48 -18.49 -7.78 9.53
CA ALA A 48 -18.03 -6.42 9.28
C ALA A 48 -16.67 -6.42 8.58
N LEU A 49 -16.53 -5.52 7.62
CA LEU A 49 -15.29 -5.25 6.89
C LEU A 49 -14.74 -3.93 7.40
N VAL A 50 -13.61 -3.98 8.09
CA VAL A 50 -12.97 -2.79 8.64
C VAL A 50 -11.80 -2.40 7.75
N GLY A 51 -11.92 -1.22 7.13
CA GLY A 51 -10.88 -0.60 6.33
C GLY A 51 -10.16 0.50 7.07
N MET A 52 -9.27 1.18 6.34
CA MET A 52 -8.56 2.34 6.87
C MET A 52 -9.41 3.62 6.82
N TRP A 53 -10.32 3.74 5.84
CA TRP A 53 -11.14 4.95 5.63
C TRP A 53 -12.63 4.77 5.91
N ARG A 54 -13.10 3.51 5.90
CA ARG A 54 -14.51 3.18 6.07
C ARG A 54 -14.66 1.76 6.64
N ALA A 55 -15.74 1.55 7.38
CA ALA A 55 -16.19 0.22 7.79
C ALA A 55 -17.48 -0.13 7.04
N CYS A 56 -17.66 -1.39 6.64
CA CYS A 56 -18.90 -1.86 6.04
C CYS A 56 -19.47 -3.03 6.84
N VAL A 57 -20.75 -2.99 7.15
CA VAL A 57 -21.47 -4.04 7.89
C VAL A 57 -22.47 -4.71 6.94
N PHE A 58 -22.57 -6.02 7.01
CA PHE A 58 -23.58 -6.79 6.28
C PHE A 58 -24.74 -7.08 7.21
N HIS A 59 -25.87 -6.39 7.02
CA HIS A 59 -27.08 -6.72 7.76
C HIS A 59 -27.89 -7.77 6.98
N THR A 60 -28.22 -8.87 7.65
CA THR A 60 -29.20 -9.81 7.13
C THR A 60 -30.59 -9.28 7.45
N ASP A 61 -31.19 -8.61 6.47
CA ASP A 61 -32.58 -8.18 6.60
C ASP A 61 -33.52 -9.40 6.58
N ARG A 62 -34.67 -9.31 7.23
CA ARG A 62 -35.68 -10.38 7.31
C ARG A 62 -36.15 -10.85 5.93
N ASN A 63 -36.04 -9.99 4.91
CA ASN A 63 -36.45 -10.26 3.53
C ASN A 63 -35.37 -10.91 2.63
N SER A 64 -34.35 -11.54 3.21
CA SER A 64 -33.29 -12.33 2.53
C SER A 64 -32.30 -11.54 1.65
N SER A 65 -32.46 -10.23 1.48
CA SER A 65 -31.43 -9.39 0.87
C SER A 65 -30.39 -8.98 1.91
N ASN A 66 -29.14 -9.42 1.74
CA ASN A 66 -28.02 -8.92 2.54
C ASN A 66 -27.77 -7.46 2.15
N THR A 67 -28.19 -6.52 3.00
CA THR A 67 -27.93 -5.09 2.78
C THR A 67 -26.54 -4.77 3.32
N ARG A 68 -25.68 -4.25 2.44
CA ARG A 68 -24.34 -3.80 2.82
C ARG A 68 -24.39 -2.30 3.09
N VAL A 69 -24.22 -1.91 4.35
CA VAL A 69 -24.13 -0.51 4.75
C VAL A 69 -22.68 -0.16 5.01
N CYS A 70 -22.17 0.89 4.38
CA CYS A 70 -20.79 1.35 4.57
C CYS A 70 -20.79 2.73 5.23
N TYR A 71 -20.05 2.84 6.32
CA TYR A 71 -19.87 4.06 7.07
C TYR A 71 -18.44 4.60 6.88
N GLN A 72 -18.34 5.86 6.49
CA GLN A 72 -17.07 6.56 6.41
C GLN A 72 -16.69 7.11 7.78
N TYR A 73 -15.40 7.12 8.09
CA TYR A 73 -14.94 7.68 9.36
C TYR A 73 -15.00 9.21 9.31
N ASN A 74 -15.77 9.82 10.21
CA ASN A 74 -15.71 11.26 10.43
C ASN A 74 -14.46 11.61 11.25
N TYR A 75 -13.84 12.75 10.92
CA TYR A 75 -12.65 13.24 11.64
C TYR A 75 -12.93 13.51 13.13
N ASP A 76 -14.17 13.85 13.45
CA ASP A 76 -14.65 14.14 14.81
C ASP A 76 -14.92 12.87 15.63
N GLY A 77 -15.01 11.71 14.98
CA GLY A 77 -15.18 10.43 15.64
C GLY A 77 -13.85 9.92 16.19
N SER A 78 -13.88 9.26 17.34
CA SER A 78 -12.76 8.59 18.00
C SER A 78 -12.21 7.41 17.18
N ILE A 79 -11.63 7.69 16.01
CA ILE A 79 -10.92 6.71 15.19
C ILE A 79 -9.74 6.19 16.03
N PRO A 80 -9.59 4.87 16.20
CA PRO A 80 -8.46 4.30 16.93
C PRO A 80 -7.14 4.84 16.40
N LEU A 81 -6.23 5.19 17.31
CA LEU A 81 -4.93 5.75 16.99
C LEU A 81 -4.15 4.90 15.98
N TYR A 82 -4.28 3.56 16.05
CA TYR A 82 -3.60 2.65 15.13
C TYR A 82 -4.15 2.72 13.69
N ILE A 83 -5.46 2.96 13.52
CA ILE A 83 -6.05 3.16 12.19
C ILE A 83 -5.52 4.47 11.61
N ARG A 84 -5.50 5.54 12.41
CA ARG A 84 -4.94 6.84 12.01
C ARG A 84 -3.47 6.72 11.62
N GLY A 85 -2.67 6.02 12.43
CA GLY A 85 -1.27 5.73 12.10
C GLY A 85 -1.12 5.02 10.76
N ASN A 86 -1.91 3.97 10.53
CA ASN A 86 -1.91 3.24 9.25
C ASN A 86 -2.36 4.10 8.06
N GLN A 87 -3.36 4.98 8.23
CA GLN A 87 -3.76 5.93 7.18
C GLN A 87 -2.57 6.78 6.72
N HIS A 88 -1.82 7.36 7.66
CA HIS A 88 -0.65 8.17 7.34
C HIS A 88 0.45 7.35 6.66
N LEU A 89 0.76 6.15 7.16
CA LEU A 89 1.76 5.27 6.54
C LEU A 89 1.40 4.91 5.10
N LEU A 90 0.13 4.59 4.83
CA LEU A 90 -0.37 4.27 3.50
C LEU A 90 -0.34 5.46 2.55
N LEU A 91 -0.73 6.65 3.01
CA LEU A 91 -0.65 7.87 2.22
C LEU A 91 0.79 8.21 1.87
N VAL A 92 1.70 8.19 2.85
CA VAL A 92 3.13 8.46 2.63
C VAL A 92 3.72 7.46 1.64
N SER A 93 3.43 6.16 1.80
CA SER A 93 3.84 5.13 0.84
C SER A 93 3.32 5.42 -0.58
N SER A 94 2.04 5.78 -0.71
CA SER A 94 1.45 6.09 -2.02
C SER A 94 2.08 7.32 -2.68
N PHE A 95 2.30 8.39 -1.92
CA PHE A 95 2.99 9.59 -2.43
C PHE A 95 4.42 9.28 -2.85
N LEU A 96 5.19 8.57 -2.02
CA LEU A 96 6.56 8.18 -2.35
C LEU A 96 6.62 7.30 -3.60
N GLY A 97 5.70 6.34 -3.73
CA GLY A 97 5.57 5.50 -4.93
C GLY A 97 5.23 6.32 -6.18
N LEU A 98 4.37 7.34 -6.06
CA LEU A 98 4.05 8.26 -7.15
C LEU A 98 5.28 9.08 -7.59
N PHE A 99 6.03 9.65 -6.64
CA PHE A 99 7.26 10.37 -6.94
C PHE A 99 8.34 9.45 -7.54
N GLY A 100 8.45 8.21 -7.06
CA GLY A 100 9.30 7.17 -7.66
C GLY A 100 8.92 6.88 -9.12
N LYS A 101 7.62 6.78 -9.42
CA LYS A 101 7.13 6.62 -10.79
C LYS A 101 7.48 7.83 -11.67
N ILE A 102 7.21 9.06 -11.21
CA ILE A 102 7.49 10.29 -11.97
C ILE A 102 8.99 10.41 -12.27
N THR A 103 9.85 10.19 -11.27
CA THR A 103 11.31 10.23 -11.46
C THR A 103 11.79 9.18 -12.47
N THR A 104 11.16 8.00 -12.50
CA THR A 104 11.45 6.96 -13.51
C THR A 104 11.01 7.39 -14.92
N ILE A 105 9.85 8.02 -15.06
CA ILE A 105 9.37 8.54 -16.36
C ILE A 105 10.34 9.60 -16.90
N ILE A 106 10.77 10.54 -16.05
CA ILE A 106 11.76 11.55 -16.41
C ILE A 106 13.08 10.89 -16.81
N ALA A 107 13.51 9.87 -16.07
CA ALA A 107 14.73 9.13 -16.38
C ALA A 107 14.67 8.44 -17.75
N LEU A 108 13.56 7.73 -18.03
CA LEU A 108 13.33 7.05 -19.31
C LEU A 108 13.23 8.05 -20.46
N SER A 109 12.55 9.18 -20.27
CA SER A 109 12.44 10.24 -21.28
C SER A 109 13.81 10.82 -21.62
N ASN A 110 14.66 11.08 -20.63
CA ASN A 110 16.02 11.57 -20.86
C ASN A 110 16.89 10.57 -21.63
N VAL A 111 16.74 9.27 -21.36
CA VAL A 111 17.43 8.21 -22.11
C VAL A 111 16.92 8.15 -23.55
N HIS A 112 15.60 8.23 -23.76
CA HIS A 112 15.00 8.18 -25.08
C HIS A 112 15.36 9.39 -25.95
N MET A 113 15.41 10.59 -25.36
CA MET A 113 15.82 11.82 -26.06
C MET A 113 17.34 11.94 -26.25
N GLY A 114 18.13 10.93 -25.87
CA GLY A 114 19.60 10.96 -25.96
C GLY A 114 20.26 11.99 -25.05
N ARG A 115 19.51 12.60 -24.12
CA ARG A 115 19.94 13.72 -23.28
C ARG A 115 20.67 13.29 -22.01
N VAL A 116 21.27 12.10 -22.02
CA VAL A 116 21.97 11.52 -20.87
C VAL A 116 23.26 12.32 -20.61
N ARG A 117 23.12 13.45 -19.92
CA ARG A 117 24.25 14.23 -19.44
C ARG A 117 24.92 13.41 -18.35
N ARG A 118 26.10 12.89 -18.67
CA ARG A 118 26.92 11.98 -17.83
C ARG A 118 27.28 12.53 -16.43
N ASN A 119 26.99 13.81 -16.16
CA ASN A 119 27.51 14.57 -15.02
C ASN A 119 26.43 15.15 -14.08
N ALA A 120 25.19 14.68 -14.11
CA ALA A 120 24.22 15.06 -13.09
C ALA A 120 24.43 14.19 -11.83
N THR A 121 24.91 14.81 -10.75
CA THR A 121 25.21 14.19 -9.43
C THR A 121 24.03 13.40 -8.83
N CYS A 122 22.81 13.58 -9.35
CA CYS A 122 21.63 12.82 -8.99
C CYS A 122 21.08 12.06 -10.21
N ASN A 123 21.38 10.76 -10.30
CA ASN A 123 20.80 9.89 -11.31
C ASN A 123 19.32 9.63 -10.97
N PRO A 124 18.36 10.03 -11.82
CA PRO A 124 16.93 9.93 -11.52
C PRO A 124 16.46 8.48 -11.30
N PHE A 125 17.12 7.48 -11.91
CA PHE A 125 16.84 6.07 -11.60
C PHE A 125 17.26 5.68 -10.18
N ARG A 126 18.35 6.25 -9.66
CA ARG A 126 18.81 5.98 -8.29
C ARG A 126 17.84 6.57 -7.29
N LEU A 127 17.37 7.79 -7.54
CA LEU A 127 16.36 8.45 -6.73
C LEU A 127 15.05 7.65 -6.70
N SER A 128 14.55 7.22 -7.88
CA SER A 128 13.39 6.33 -7.98
C SER A 128 13.57 5.06 -7.14
N GLY A 129 14.73 4.41 -7.26
CA GLY A 129 15.02 3.19 -6.51
C GLY A 129 14.96 3.39 -5.00
N ILE A 130 15.54 4.48 -4.49
CA ILE A 130 15.49 4.84 -3.07
C ILE A 130 14.04 5.11 -2.63
N LEU A 131 13.29 5.91 -3.39
CA LEU A 131 11.90 6.25 -3.08
C LEU A 131 11.01 4.99 -3.01
N ASN A 132 11.20 4.04 -3.94
CA ASN A 132 10.45 2.79 -3.94
C ASN A 132 10.78 1.88 -2.74
N ILE A 133 12.04 1.83 -2.30
CA ILE A 133 12.41 1.07 -1.07
C ILE A 133 11.80 1.72 0.17
N ILE A 134 11.84 3.05 0.26
CA ILE A 134 11.23 3.77 1.39
C ILE A 134 9.70 3.56 1.37
N ALA A 135 9.05 3.67 0.21
CA ALA A 135 7.61 3.39 0.05
C ALA A 135 7.25 1.97 0.50
N SER A 136 8.02 0.97 0.05
CA SER A 136 7.86 -0.43 0.47
C SER A 136 7.94 -0.59 2.00
N SER A 137 8.88 0.11 2.64
CA SER A 137 9.07 0.05 4.10
C SER A 137 7.85 0.61 4.84
N PHE A 138 7.32 1.77 4.43
CA PHE A 138 6.11 2.36 5.00
C PHE A 138 4.88 1.46 4.83
N LEU A 139 4.73 0.84 3.65
CA LEU A 139 3.63 -0.08 3.38
C LEU A 139 3.73 -1.35 4.22
N TYR A 140 4.93 -1.90 4.38
CA TYR A 140 5.18 -3.06 5.24
C TYR A 140 4.91 -2.76 6.71
N LEU A 141 5.33 -1.59 7.20
CA LEU A 141 5.00 -1.10 8.55
C LEU A 141 3.48 -1.01 8.76
N ALA A 142 2.72 -0.51 7.79
CA ALA A 142 1.26 -0.44 7.88
C ALA A 142 0.61 -1.84 7.98
N VAL A 143 1.10 -2.80 7.19
CA VAL A 143 0.67 -4.20 7.27
C VAL A 143 1.02 -4.79 8.64
N LEU A 144 2.23 -4.55 9.14
CA LEU A 144 2.70 -5.08 10.41
C LEU A 144 1.86 -4.56 11.58
N PHE A 145 1.61 -3.25 11.64
CA PHE A 145 0.75 -2.67 12.69
C PHE A 145 -0.67 -3.21 12.61
N ASN A 146 -1.22 -3.38 11.40
CA ASN A 146 -2.55 -3.98 11.26
C ASN A 146 -2.57 -5.44 11.75
N TYR A 147 -1.55 -6.22 11.41
CA TYR A 147 -1.40 -7.59 11.86
C TYR A 147 -1.29 -7.70 13.38
N ILE A 148 -0.47 -6.85 14.02
CA ILE A 148 -0.35 -6.78 15.49
C ILE A 148 -1.70 -6.43 16.13
N ALA A 149 -2.46 -5.49 15.55
CA ALA A 149 -3.78 -5.12 16.06
C ALA A 149 -4.81 -6.27 15.97
N ILE A 150 -4.72 -7.12 14.94
CA ILE A 150 -5.53 -8.34 14.83
C ILE A 150 -5.14 -9.35 15.91
N MET A 151 -3.85 -9.67 16.03
CA MET A 151 -3.35 -10.69 16.95
C MET A 151 -3.54 -10.31 18.42
N SER A 152 -3.34 -9.04 18.74
CA SER A 152 -3.51 -8.50 20.10
C SER A 152 -4.97 -8.24 20.46
N LYS A 153 -5.92 -8.52 19.55
CA LYS A 153 -7.37 -8.32 19.71
C LYS A 153 -7.76 -6.94 20.25
N TRP A 154 -7.06 -5.88 19.83
CA TRP A 154 -7.30 -4.51 20.34
C TRP A 154 -8.75 -4.08 20.14
N GLY A 155 -9.43 -3.69 21.21
CA GLY A 155 -10.79 -3.18 21.11
C GLY A 155 -10.87 -1.90 20.29
N ILE A 156 -11.96 -1.74 19.52
CA ILE A 156 -12.23 -0.51 18.77
C ILE A 156 -13.54 0.06 19.26
N ALA A 157 -13.47 1.24 19.87
CA ALA A 157 -14.64 2.02 20.20
C ALA A 157 -15.16 2.72 18.93
N PHE A 158 -15.95 1.99 18.13
CA PHE A 158 -16.68 2.61 17.03
C PHE A 158 -17.80 3.52 17.58
N PRO A 159 -18.20 4.55 16.83
CA PRO A 159 -19.39 5.32 17.16
C PRO A 159 -20.61 4.40 17.31
N PRO A 160 -21.52 4.68 18.26
CA PRO A 160 -22.72 3.86 18.47
C PRO A 160 -23.57 3.66 17.21
N SER A 161 -23.55 4.64 16.30
CA SER A 161 -24.28 4.60 15.03
C SER A 161 -23.87 3.44 14.10
N PHE A 162 -22.73 2.80 14.31
CA PHE A 162 -22.26 1.71 13.46
C PHE A 162 -22.77 0.34 13.93
N ASN A 163 -23.35 0.25 15.14
CA ASN A 163 -23.80 -1.00 15.76
C ASN A 163 -22.75 -2.12 15.73
N LEU A 164 -21.47 -1.75 15.91
CA LEU A 164 -20.34 -2.67 15.95
C LEU A 164 -19.96 -2.96 17.40
N PRO A 165 -19.65 -4.23 17.75
CA PRO A 165 -19.16 -4.54 19.08
C PRO A 165 -17.76 -3.98 19.28
N PHE A 166 -17.42 -3.68 20.53
CA PHE A 166 -16.08 -3.23 20.91
C PHE A 166 -15.00 -4.25 20.54
N GLN A 167 -15.32 -5.54 20.70
CA GLN A 167 -14.46 -6.67 20.33
C GLN A 167 -15.29 -7.72 19.60
N PRO A 168 -14.91 -8.14 18.38
CA PRO A 168 -15.59 -9.21 17.67
C PRO A 168 -15.11 -10.58 18.15
N ASP A 169 -15.92 -11.61 17.88
CA ASP A 169 -15.60 -12.99 18.26
C ASP A 169 -14.38 -13.51 17.51
N THR A 170 -14.30 -13.21 16.20
CA THR A 170 -13.14 -13.55 15.39
C THR A 170 -12.73 -12.40 14.46
N ARG A 171 -11.41 -12.21 14.32
CA ARG A 171 -10.81 -11.30 13.35
C ARG A 171 -9.92 -12.06 12.40
N LYS A 172 -10.08 -11.80 11.11
CA LYS A 172 -9.28 -12.38 10.03
C LYS A 172 -8.66 -11.29 9.19
N MET A 173 -7.52 -11.61 8.61
CA MET A 173 -6.86 -10.78 7.60
C MET A 173 -7.76 -10.67 6.37
N GLY A 174 -7.96 -9.46 5.88
CA GLY A 174 -8.75 -9.22 4.67
C GLY A 174 -7.91 -9.14 3.39
N SER A 175 -8.59 -9.15 2.25
CA SER A 175 -7.99 -9.10 0.92
C SER A 175 -7.15 -7.85 0.66
N ALA A 176 -7.52 -6.70 1.25
CA ALA A 176 -6.76 -5.47 1.10
C ALA A 176 -5.35 -5.58 1.69
N MET A 177 -5.20 -6.31 2.79
CA MET A 177 -3.90 -6.52 3.42
C MET A 177 -2.99 -7.42 2.55
N ALA A 178 -3.57 -8.43 1.89
CA ALA A 178 -2.85 -9.24 0.91
C ALA A 178 -2.37 -8.39 -0.29
N LEU A 179 -3.21 -7.51 -0.82
CA LEU A 179 -2.83 -6.58 -1.89
C LEU A 179 -1.72 -5.62 -1.45
N ALA A 180 -1.75 -5.14 -0.20
CA ALA A 180 -0.68 -4.31 0.37
C ALA A 180 0.66 -5.06 0.44
N ILE A 181 0.65 -6.33 0.83
CA ILE A 181 1.87 -7.16 0.87
C ILE A 181 2.45 -7.33 -0.54
N ILE A 182 1.60 -7.66 -1.53
CA ILE A 182 2.05 -7.82 -2.93
C ILE A 182 2.63 -6.50 -3.44
N ALA A 183 1.97 -5.38 -3.18
CA ALA A 183 2.47 -4.05 -3.52
C ALA A 183 3.82 -3.75 -2.85
N ALA A 184 3.99 -4.08 -1.57
CA ALA A 184 5.25 -3.86 -0.85
C ALA A 184 6.41 -4.64 -1.48
N VAL A 185 6.17 -5.92 -1.83
CA VAL A 185 7.17 -6.75 -2.52
C VAL A 185 7.52 -6.18 -3.89
N PHE A 186 6.54 -5.73 -4.67
CA PHE A 186 6.80 -5.15 -5.99
C PHE A 186 7.54 -3.81 -5.92
N PHE A 187 7.24 -2.96 -4.94
CA PHE A 187 8.02 -1.76 -4.68
C PHE A 187 9.47 -2.09 -4.32
N LEU A 188 9.70 -3.11 -3.48
CA LEU A 188 11.05 -3.52 -3.09
C LEU A 188 11.85 -4.07 -4.29
N LEU A 189 11.25 -4.98 -5.06
CA LEU A 189 11.86 -5.54 -6.27
C LEU A 189 12.16 -4.44 -7.29
N SER A 190 11.22 -3.53 -7.54
CA SER A 190 11.44 -2.38 -8.40
C SER A 190 12.61 -1.51 -7.91
N GLY A 191 12.63 -1.18 -6.61
CA GLY A 191 13.67 -0.37 -6.00
C GLY A 191 15.07 -0.98 -6.17
N THR A 192 15.20 -2.28 -5.89
CA THR A 192 16.46 -3.03 -6.03
C THR A 192 16.92 -3.12 -7.49
N ILE A 193 16.01 -3.32 -8.45
CA ILE A 193 16.32 -3.31 -9.89
C ILE A 193 16.81 -1.91 -10.33
N CYS A 194 16.13 -0.84 -9.93
CA CYS A 194 16.52 0.52 -10.28
C CYS A 194 17.89 0.90 -9.69
N LEU A 195 18.20 0.46 -8.47
CA LEU A 195 19.50 0.70 -7.83
C LEU A 195 20.64 -0.11 -8.48
N SER A 196 20.44 -1.41 -8.70
CA SER A 196 21.46 -2.30 -9.29
C SER A 196 21.85 -1.91 -10.72
N SER A 197 20.89 -1.38 -11.49
CA SER A 197 21.11 -0.88 -12.85
C SER A 197 22.13 0.27 -12.91
N ASN A 198 22.18 1.10 -11.85
CA ASN A 198 23.05 2.28 -11.78
C ASN A 198 24.44 1.97 -11.22
N LEU A 199 24.54 1.05 -10.26
CA LEU A 199 25.82 0.65 -9.66
C LEU A 199 26.82 0.11 -10.71
N ASN A 200 26.32 -0.48 -11.80
CA ASN A 200 27.14 -0.96 -12.92
C ASN A 200 27.53 0.14 -13.93
N ILE A 201 27.14 1.39 -13.73
CA ILE A 201 27.61 2.53 -14.55
C ILE A 201 28.90 3.09 -13.95
N ASP A 202 28.98 3.22 -12.63
CA ASP A 202 30.18 3.71 -11.93
C ASP A 202 31.37 2.76 -12.04
N LYS A 203 31.13 1.45 -12.16
CA LYS A 203 32.20 0.44 -12.25
C LYS A 203 32.85 0.33 -13.64
N THR A 204 32.36 1.04 -14.65
CA THR A 204 33.04 1.03 -15.95
C THR A 204 34.34 1.82 -15.82
N PRO A 205 35.54 1.21 -15.95
CA PRO A 205 36.78 1.95 -15.83
C PRO A 205 36.80 3.04 -16.88
N ARG A 206 37.30 4.20 -16.47
CA ARG A 206 37.59 5.35 -17.31
C ARG A 206 38.72 4.98 -18.29
N SER A 207 38.49 4.07 -19.23
CA SER A 207 39.36 3.89 -20.40
C SER A 207 38.90 4.86 -21.47
N LYS A 208 39.51 6.04 -21.47
CA LYS A 208 39.63 6.99 -22.59
C LYS A 208 40.47 8.17 -22.10
N MET A 209 41.79 8.06 -22.20
CA MET A 209 42.63 8.77 -23.18
C MET A 209 44.04 8.18 -23.11
#